data_AF-A0A9E0IKD5-F1
#
_entry.id   AF-A0A9E0IKD5-F1
#
_cell.length_a   1.000
_cell.length_b   1.000
_cell.length_c   1.000
_cell.angle_alpha   90.00
_cell.angle_beta   90.00
_cell.angle_gamma   90.00
#
_symmetry.space_group_name_H-M   'P 1'
#
loop_
_entity.id
_entity.type
_entity.pdbx_description
1 polymer ?
#
loop_
_entity_poly.entity_id
_entity_poly.type
_entity_poly.pdbx_seq_one_letter_code
_entity_poly.pdbx_strand_id
1 'polypeptide(L)'
;MSKRFGFASTVLLASCTALTLGACQGEDDDTVLSSEEYAGDQIDGEEPAWKRGCGVVEPSDAAKQTIEAEVAAAMAVRTGLSDVTGGVIPVYWHVINNGTTLSQGNIPDSQITAQIGVLNAAYASTGWTFQLVSTDRTTNASWYTCSGGSCETQMKNALRQGTADDLNIYSNNMGGGLLGWATFPSSYGSQPNLDGVVLLYSSVPGGTAAPYNLGDTGTHEVGHWMGLYHTFQGGCSKQPTTGGDRVSDTPAEKSPAYGCPTGRNSCANIAGNDPITNFMDYTDDACMNTFSAGQDVRMDSLFTTYRFGK
;
A
#
# COMPACT_ATOMS: atom_id res chain seq x y z
N MET A 1 -29.28 60.25 -35.09
CA MET A 1 -28.57 61.29 -35.88
C MET A 1 -27.11 60.93 -35.96
N SER A 2 -26.67 60.55 -37.16
CA SER A 2 -25.28 60.23 -37.53
C SER A 2 -24.36 61.45 -37.49
N LYS A 3 -23.07 61.22 -37.26
CA LYS A 3 -21.87 61.94 -37.78
C LYS A 3 -20.63 61.26 -37.13
N ARG A 4 -19.88 60.35 -37.78
CA ARG A 4 -18.77 60.52 -38.77
C ARG A 4 -17.74 61.60 -38.41
N PHE A 5 -16.47 61.21 -38.29
CA PHE A 5 -15.20 61.71 -38.89
C PHE A 5 -14.04 60.90 -38.25
N GLY A 6 -13.13 60.24 -38.98
CA GLY A 6 -11.96 60.78 -39.70
C GLY A 6 -10.78 60.97 -38.72
N PHE A 7 -9.51 60.61 -38.92
CA PHE A 7 -8.66 60.38 -40.10
C PHE A 7 -7.28 59.82 -39.62
N ALA A 8 -6.55 59.12 -40.52
CA ALA A 8 -5.07 59.01 -40.73
C ALA A 8 -4.09 58.96 -39.52
N SER A 9 -2.91 58.35 -39.53
CA SER A 9 -1.87 58.09 -40.55
C SER A 9 -0.85 57.18 -39.85
N THR A 10 -0.13 56.21 -40.45
CA THR A 10 1.11 56.45 -41.19
C THR A 10 1.65 55.09 -41.64
N VAL A 11 2.06 55.03 -42.90
CA VAL A 11 2.79 53.94 -43.56
C VAL A 11 4.27 54.01 -43.18
N LEU A 12 4.93 52.88 -42.95
CA LEU A 12 6.30 52.68 -43.43
C LEU A 12 6.58 51.18 -43.60
N LEU A 13 6.69 50.74 -44.85
CA LEU A 13 7.45 49.55 -45.25
C LEU A 13 8.94 49.91 -45.21
N ALA A 14 9.80 48.98 -44.78
CA ALA A 14 10.96 48.55 -45.56
C ALA A 14 11.70 47.38 -44.91
N SER A 15 11.84 46.35 -45.73
CA SER A 15 12.60 45.11 -45.60
C SER A 15 14.10 45.30 -45.39
N CYS A 16 14.77 44.27 -44.84
CA CYS A 16 16.15 43.80 -45.09
C CYS A 16 16.55 42.88 -43.93
N THR A 17 17.28 41.76 -44.03
CA THR A 17 17.86 40.95 -45.11
C THR A 17 18.28 39.64 -44.43
N ALA A 18 18.27 38.53 -45.16
CA ALA A 18 18.86 37.27 -44.70
C ALA A 18 20.40 37.35 -44.69
N LEU A 19 21.03 36.71 -43.70
CA LEU A 19 22.38 36.13 -43.76
C LEU A 19 22.53 35.08 -42.65
N THR A 20 23.32 34.06 -42.95
CA THR A 20 23.29 32.68 -42.43
C THR A 20 24.27 32.38 -41.29
N LEU A 21 24.00 31.26 -40.62
CA LEU A 21 24.91 30.32 -39.91
C LEU A 21 25.42 30.69 -38.50
N GLY A 22 24.94 29.90 -37.53
CA GLY A 22 25.54 29.66 -36.22
C GLY A 22 24.80 28.50 -35.55
N ALA A 23 25.43 27.33 -35.53
CA ALA A 23 24.88 26.07 -35.04
C ALA A 23 24.64 26.07 -33.53
N CYS A 24 23.53 25.46 -33.09
CA CYS A 24 23.44 24.76 -31.82
C CYS A 24 22.67 23.46 -32.07
N GLN A 25 23.39 22.34 -31.97
CA GLN A 25 22.82 21.00 -31.88
C GLN A 25 21.96 20.91 -30.61
N GLY A 26 20.74 20.42 -30.76
CA GLY A 26 19.95 19.85 -29.68
C GLY A 26 19.42 18.54 -30.25
N GLU A 27 20.00 17.44 -29.82
CA GLU A 27 19.67 16.09 -30.26
C GLU A 27 18.28 15.73 -29.74
N ASP A 28 17.43 15.23 -30.64
CA ASP A 28 16.22 14.50 -30.31
C ASP A 28 16.63 13.22 -29.55
N ASP A 29 16.35 13.15 -28.25
CA ASP A 29 16.43 11.90 -27.48
C ASP A 29 15.03 11.33 -27.30
N ASP A 30 14.53 10.69 -28.36
CA ASP A 30 13.50 9.65 -28.28
C ASP A 30 14.13 8.39 -27.66
N THR A 31 14.32 8.39 -26.34
CA THR A 31 14.63 7.15 -25.61
C THR A 31 13.35 6.35 -25.39
N VAL A 32 13.12 5.43 -26.32
CA VAL A 32 12.28 4.25 -26.16
C VAL A 32 12.67 3.55 -24.86
N LEU A 33 11.80 3.60 -23.84
CA LEU A 33 11.97 2.84 -22.61
C LEU A 33 11.78 1.35 -22.92
N SER A 34 12.90 0.63 -23.09
CA SER A 34 12.90 -0.82 -23.09
C SER A 34 12.47 -1.32 -21.72
N SER A 35 11.47 -2.20 -21.71
CA SER A 35 11.02 -2.96 -20.54
C SER A 35 12.00 -4.10 -20.24
N GLU A 36 13.28 -3.78 -20.06
CA GLU A 36 14.27 -4.76 -19.64
C GLU A 36 14.13 -4.96 -18.12
N GLU A 37 13.43 -6.04 -17.81
CA GLU A 37 13.39 -6.72 -16.52
C GLU A 37 14.82 -6.88 -15.97
N TYR A 38 15.22 -5.95 -15.11
CA TYR A 38 16.48 -6.03 -14.38
C TYR A 38 16.29 -7.05 -13.25
N ALA A 39 16.45 -8.33 -13.58
CA ALA A 39 16.77 -9.38 -12.61
C ALA A 39 18.22 -9.13 -12.12
N GLY A 40 18.40 -8.09 -11.31
CA GLY A 40 19.67 -7.76 -10.67
C GLY A 40 19.65 -8.15 -9.20
N ASP A 41 20.73 -8.76 -8.71
CA ASP A 41 20.99 -8.84 -7.28
C ASP A 41 21.01 -7.41 -6.72
N GLN A 42 20.05 -7.06 -5.86
CA GLN A 42 20.12 -5.87 -5.04
C GLN A 42 21.33 -6.04 -4.10
N ILE A 43 22.45 -5.41 -4.43
CA ILE A 43 23.63 -5.38 -3.57
C ILE A 43 23.33 -4.40 -2.43
N ASP A 44 23.55 -4.83 -1.19
CA ASP A 44 23.37 -4.01 0.01
C ASP A 44 24.02 -2.60 -0.17
N GLY A 45 23.19 -1.56 -0.34
CA GLY A 45 23.62 -0.16 -0.43
C GLY A 45 23.31 0.58 -1.73
N GLU A 46 22.79 -0.07 -2.78
CA GLU A 46 22.29 0.62 -3.98
C GLU A 46 20.77 0.83 -3.89
N GLU A 47 20.38 1.97 -3.34
CA GLU A 47 18.97 2.35 -3.13
C GLU A 47 18.40 3.02 -4.39
N PRO A 48 17.26 2.54 -4.96
CA PRO A 48 16.65 3.19 -6.12
C PRO A 48 16.06 4.58 -5.77
N ALA A 49 16.12 5.50 -6.73
CA ALA A 49 15.84 6.93 -6.55
C ALA A 49 14.36 7.32 -6.31
N TRP A 50 13.41 6.37 -6.41
CA TRP A 50 11.98 6.62 -6.30
C TRP A 50 11.32 5.66 -5.30
N LYS A 51 11.51 5.90 -3.99
CA LYS A 51 10.86 5.05 -2.97
C LYS A 51 9.37 5.35 -2.91
N ARG A 52 8.58 4.36 -3.32
CA ARG A 52 7.17 4.27 -2.94
C ARG A 52 7.07 3.24 -1.82
N GLY A 53 6.18 3.46 -0.84
CA GLY A 53 6.18 2.61 0.34
C GLY A 53 4.92 2.66 1.17
N CYS A 54 4.88 1.79 2.18
CA CYS A 54 3.84 1.72 3.17
C CYS A 54 3.98 2.87 4.18
N GLY A 55 2.85 3.49 4.54
CA GLY A 55 2.72 4.57 5.52
C GLY A 55 2.23 4.09 6.89
N VAL A 56 2.23 2.77 7.15
CA VAL A 56 1.78 2.22 8.44
C VAL A 56 2.61 2.81 9.59
N VAL A 57 1.92 3.20 10.67
CA VAL A 57 2.60 3.65 11.89
C VAL A 57 3.04 2.42 12.68
N GLU A 58 4.33 2.13 12.65
CA GLU A 58 4.89 1.00 13.38
C GLU A 58 4.78 1.17 14.90
N PRO A 59 4.29 0.15 15.63
CA PRO A 59 4.34 0.16 17.09
C PRO A 59 5.79 0.17 17.59
N SER A 60 6.05 0.85 18.71
CA SER A 60 7.36 0.77 19.37
C SER A 60 7.62 -0.64 19.89
N ASP A 61 8.88 -1.01 20.15
CA ASP A 61 9.19 -2.34 20.68
C ASP A 61 8.48 -2.64 22.02
N ALA A 62 8.31 -1.62 22.86
CA ALA A 62 7.54 -1.74 24.10
C ALA A 62 6.05 -2.00 23.81
N ALA A 63 5.46 -1.30 22.83
CA ALA A 63 4.09 -1.55 22.41
C ALA A 63 3.93 -2.95 21.80
N LYS A 64 4.87 -3.40 20.96
CA LYS A 64 4.90 -4.78 20.43
C LYS A 64 4.92 -5.80 21.57
N GLN A 65 5.75 -5.61 22.59
CA GLN A 65 5.79 -6.50 23.76
C GLN A 65 4.46 -6.55 24.51
N THR A 66 3.78 -5.41 24.68
CA THR A 66 2.45 -5.37 25.28
C THR A 66 1.44 -6.14 24.44
N ILE A 67 1.44 -5.95 23.12
CA ILE A 67 0.56 -6.66 22.18
C ILE A 67 0.78 -8.18 22.29
N GLU A 68 2.04 -8.65 22.26
CA GLU A 68 2.32 -10.08 22.39
C GLU A 68 1.83 -10.64 23.74
N ALA A 69 1.95 -9.88 24.83
CA ALA A 69 1.46 -10.30 26.15
C ALA A 69 -0.07 -10.35 26.21
N GLU A 70 -0.75 -9.39 25.61
CA GLU A 70 -2.21 -9.36 25.52
C GLU A 70 -2.75 -10.53 24.69
N VAL A 71 -2.15 -10.79 23.52
CA VAL A 71 -2.51 -11.93 22.67
C VAL A 71 -2.25 -13.24 23.41
N ALA A 72 -1.08 -13.42 24.02
CA ALA A 72 -0.79 -14.64 24.78
C ALA A 72 -1.80 -14.87 25.93
N ALA A 73 -2.17 -13.80 26.66
CA ALA A 73 -3.18 -13.89 27.72
C ALA A 73 -4.57 -14.23 27.16
N ALA A 74 -4.98 -13.60 26.06
CA ALA A 74 -6.26 -13.87 25.41
C ALA A 74 -6.35 -15.32 24.92
N MET A 75 -5.32 -15.82 24.24
CA MET A 75 -5.26 -17.19 23.73
C MET A 75 -5.20 -18.22 24.87
N ALA A 76 -4.51 -17.93 25.98
CA ALA A 76 -4.49 -18.81 27.15
C ALA A 76 -5.88 -19.02 27.78
N VAL A 77 -6.71 -17.97 27.84
CA VAL A 77 -8.07 -18.05 28.39
C VAL A 77 -9.04 -18.77 27.43
N ARG A 78 -8.72 -18.82 26.14
CA ARG A 78 -9.50 -19.54 25.12
C ARG A 78 -9.16 -21.03 25.02
N THR A 79 -8.34 -21.57 25.91
CA THR A 79 -8.04 -23.01 25.96
C THR A 79 -9.32 -23.86 26.03
N GLY A 80 -9.68 -24.51 24.92
CA GLY A 80 -10.89 -25.32 24.76
C GLY A 80 -12.04 -24.67 23.97
N LEU A 81 -11.87 -23.42 23.53
CA LEU A 81 -12.70 -22.78 22.50
C LEU A 81 -11.98 -22.87 21.15
N SER A 82 -12.73 -22.86 20.05
CA SER A 82 -12.14 -22.78 18.72
C SER A 82 -11.53 -21.39 18.50
N ASP A 83 -10.27 -21.36 18.09
CA ASP A 83 -9.64 -20.16 17.53
C ASP A 83 -10.28 -19.85 16.17
N VAL A 84 -10.34 -18.56 15.82
CA VAL A 84 -10.78 -18.17 14.49
C VAL A 84 -9.62 -18.43 13.55
N THR A 85 -9.71 -19.52 12.79
CA THR A 85 -8.67 -20.07 11.92
C THR A 85 -9.03 -19.87 10.45
N GLY A 86 -9.43 -18.64 10.12
CA GLY A 86 -10.08 -18.30 8.86
C GLY A 86 -11.55 -17.91 9.00
N GLY A 87 -12.12 -17.47 7.89
CA GLY A 87 -13.47 -16.93 7.83
C GLY A 87 -13.70 -16.06 6.61
N VAL A 88 -14.94 -15.58 6.45
CA VAL A 88 -15.29 -14.58 5.45
C VAL A 88 -15.23 -13.21 6.10
N ILE A 89 -14.30 -12.37 5.66
CA ILE A 89 -14.18 -10.97 6.06
C ILE A 89 -15.06 -10.15 5.12
N PRO A 90 -16.12 -9.50 5.61
CA PRO A 90 -16.91 -8.58 4.81
C PRO A 90 -16.10 -7.32 4.51
N VAL A 91 -16.11 -6.88 3.25
CA VAL A 91 -15.34 -5.72 2.77
C VAL A 91 -16.27 -4.60 2.33
N TYR A 92 -16.05 -3.41 2.90
CA TYR A 92 -16.69 -2.16 2.50
C TYR A 92 -15.64 -1.30 1.80
N TRP A 93 -15.89 -0.98 0.53
CA TRP A 93 -14.95 -0.19 -0.27
C TRP A 93 -15.45 1.24 -0.44
N HIS A 94 -14.62 2.21 -0.06
CA HIS A 94 -14.91 3.64 -0.16
C HIS A 94 -14.01 4.28 -1.21
N VAL A 95 -14.57 4.61 -2.38
CA VAL A 95 -13.81 5.31 -3.43
C VAL A 95 -13.83 6.80 -3.18
N ILE A 96 -12.69 7.37 -2.80
CA ILE A 96 -12.53 8.81 -2.64
C ILE A 96 -11.97 9.38 -3.94
N ASN A 97 -12.71 10.31 -4.55
CA ASN A 97 -12.36 10.88 -5.85
C ASN A 97 -12.46 12.40 -5.87
N ASN A 98 -11.89 12.99 -6.91
CA ASN A 98 -11.96 14.42 -7.21
C ASN A 98 -12.73 14.71 -8.51
N GLY A 99 -13.62 13.79 -8.90
CA GLY A 99 -14.39 13.86 -10.13
C GLY A 99 -14.81 12.49 -10.63
N THR A 100 -15.22 12.40 -11.90
CA THR A 100 -15.88 11.20 -12.45
C THR A 100 -14.96 10.31 -13.26
N THR A 101 -13.73 10.74 -13.58
CA THR A 101 -12.79 9.97 -14.39
C THR A 101 -11.85 9.11 -13.53
N LEU A 102 -11.27 8.07 -14.15
CA LEU A 102 -10.24 7.23 -13.51
C LEU A 102 -9.06 8.07 -13.02
N SER A 103 -8.58 9.03 -13.82
CA SER A 103 -7.47 9.93 -13.44
C SER A 103 -7.77 10.84 -12.25
N GLN A 104 -9.04 10.94 -11.85
CA GLN A 104 -9.50 11.68 -10.67
C GLN A 104 -9.80 10.76 -9.48
N GLY A 105 -9.34 9.50 -9.51
CA GLY A 105 -9.55 8.52 -8.43
C GLY A 105 -10.83 7.71 -8.54
N ASN A 106 -11.68 7.95 -9.55
CA ASN A 106 -12.95 7.24 -9.70
C ASN A 106 -12.74 5.86 -10.38
N ILE A 107 -12.05 4.94 -9.70
CA ILE A 107 -11.75 3.59 -10.20
C ILE A 107 -13.04 2.81 -10.51
N PRO A 108 -13.16 2.11 -11.66
CA PRO A 108 -14.35 1.32 -11.97
C PRO A 108 -14.50 0.11 -11.04
N ASP A 109 -15.72 -0.39 -10.88
CA ASP A 109 -16.03 -1.56 -10.04
C ASP A 109 -15.26 -2.82 -10.46
N SER A 110 -14.84 -2.91 -11.73
CA SER A 110 -13.98 -3.99 -12.22
C SER A 110 -12.61 -4.02 -11.55
N GLN A 111 -12.02 -2.86 -11.26
CA GLN A 111 -10.73 -2.79 -10.54
C GLN A 111 -10.88 -3.17 -9.07
N ILE A 112 -11.99 -2.75 -8.45
CA ILE A 112 -12.33 -3.14 -7.07
C ILE A 112 -12.51 -4.66 -7.00
N THR A 113 -13.31 -5.23 -7.91
CA THR A 113 -13.54 -6.67 -7.99
C THR A 113 -12.24 -7.44 -8.23
N ALA A 114 -11.36 -6.92 -9.10
CA ALA A 114 -10.05 -7.51 -9.34
C ALA A 114 -9.18 -7.48 -8.07
N GLN A 115 -9.17 -6.40 -7.30
CA GLN A 115 -8.45 -6.33 -6.03
C GLN A 115 -8.95 -7.37 -5.02
N ILE A 116 -10.27 -7.54 -4.91
CA ILE A 116 -10.86 -8.58 -4.05
C ILE A 116 -10.43 -9.98 -4.52
N GLY A 117 -10.31 -10.19 -5.84
CA GLY A 117 -9.74 -11.41 -6.41
C GLY A 117 -8.28 -11.64 -5.99
N VAL A 118 -7.45 -10.60 -6.05
CA VAL A 118 -6.04 -10.65 -5.62
C VAL A 118 -5.92 -10.98 -4.14
N LEU A 119 -6.72 -10.33 -3.28
CA LEU A 119 -6.76 -10.66 -1.85
C LEU A 119 -7.12 -12.14 -1.62
N ASN A 120 -8.18 -12.64 -2.25
CA ASN A 120 -8.56 -14.05 -2.10
C ASN A 120 -7.51 -15.03 -2.63
N ALA A 121 -6.73 -14.65 -3.65
CA ALA A 121 -5.64 -15.47 -4.17
C ALA A 121 -4.44 -15.48 -3.20
N ALA A 122 -4.03 -14.32 -2.70
CA ALA A 122 -2.90 -14.17 -1.78
C ALA A 122 -3.13 -14.86 -0.42
N TYR A 123 -4.37 -14.81 0.08
CA TYR A 123 -4.77 -15.41 1.36
C TYR A 123 -5.31 -16.84 1.24
N ALA A 124 -5.24 -17.46 0.05
CA ALA A 124 -5.79 -18.80 -0.17
C ALA A 124 -5.20 -19.88 0.76
N SER A 125 -3.99 -19.67 1.29
CA SER A 125 -3.32 -20.57 2.23
C SER A 125 -3.68 -20.35 3.71
N THR A 126 -4.42 -19.28 4.05
CA THR A 126 -4.63 -18.82 5.45
C THR A 126 -6.04 -19.09 5.97
N GLY A 127 -6.92 -19.70 5.16
CA GLY A 127 -8.33 -19.92 5.51
C GLY A 127 -9.20 -18.65 5.50
N TRP A 128 -8.61 -17.47 5.29
CA TRP A 128 -9.31 -16.20 5.19
C TRP A 128 -9.76 -15.91 3.76
N THR A 129 -10.98 -15.42 3.63
CA THR A 129 -11.56 -14.99 2.35
C THR A 129 -12.20 -13.63 2.51
N PHE A 130 -12.24 -12.85 1.43
CA PHE A 130 -12.72 -11.48 1.41
C PHE A 130 -13.93 -11.38 0.51
N GLN A 131 -15.04 -10.88 1.06
CA GLN A 131 -16.29 -10.71 0.34
C GLN A 131 -16.66 -9.24 0.26
N LEU A 132 -16.68 -8.67 -0.95
CA LEU A 132 -17.18 -7.31 -1.16
C LEU A 132 -18.67 -7.24 -0.79
N VAL A 133 -19.00 -6.44 0.21
CA VAL A 133 -20.38 -6.17 0.64
C VAL A 133 -20.94 -4.97 -0.09
N SER A 134 -20.19 -3.88 -0.16
CA SER A 134 -20.63 -2.66 -0.82
C SER A 134 -19.47 -1.81 -1.32
N THR A 135 -19.79 -0.95 -2.27
CA THR A 135 -18.92 0.12 -2.72
C THR A 135 -19.69 1.44 -2.66
N ASP A 136 -19.09 2.45 -2.05
CA ASP A 136 -19.54 3.83 -2.17
C ASP A 136 -18.48 4.70 -2.86
N ARG A 137 -18.92 5.89 -3.29
CA ARG A 137 -18.08 6.84 -4.02
C ARG A 137 -18.31 8.23 -3.46
N THR A 138 -17.26 8.84 -2.94
CA THR A 138 -17.31 10.17 -2.32
C THR A 138 -16.42 11.14 -3.09
N THR A 139 -17.04 12.16 -3.69
CA THR A 139 -16.30 13.28 -4.32
C THR A 139 -15.94 14.31 -3.26
N ASN A 140 -14.69 14.27 -2.79
CA ASN A 140 -14.18 15.19 -1.79
C ASN A 140 -12.69 15.45 -2.03
N ALA A 141 -12.36 16.64 -2.53
CA ALA A 141 -10.99 17.01 -2.88
C ALA A 141 -10.02 16.92 -1.70
N SER A 142 -10.46 17.27 -0.48
CA SER A 142 -9.63 17.23 0.72
C SER A 142 -9.33 15.81 1.17
N TRP A 143 -10.29 14.89 1.04
CA TRP A 143 -10.08 13.47 1.37
C TRP A 143 -9.32 12.75 0.25
N TYR A 144 -9.51 13.17 -0.99
CA TYR A 144 -8.84 12.61 -2.15
C TYR A 144 -7.32 12.70 -2.04
N THR A 145 -6.78 13.80 -1.51
CA THR A 145 -5.34 13.96 -1.30
C THR A 145 -4.92 13.78 0.16
N CYS A 146 -5.73 13.09 0.97
CA CYS A 146 -5.45 12.90 2.38
C CYS A 146 -4.32 11.90 2.60
N SER A 147 -3.40 12.22 3.51
CA SER A 147 -2.24 11.39 3.88
C SER A 147 -2.12 11.25 5.41
N GLY A 148 -3.26 11.09 6.09
CA GLY A 148 -3.36 10.95 7.54
C GLY A 148 -3.91 12.16 8.29
N GLY A 149 -3.92 12.09 9.63
CA GLY A 149 -4.32 13.20 10.50
C GLY A 149 -5.82 13.52 10.47
N SER A 150 -6.18 14.80 10.58
CA SER A 150 -7.58 15.22 10.75
C SER A 150 -8.46 14.91 9.53
N CYS A 151 -7.91 14.93 8.31
CA CYS A 151 -8.67 14.55 7.11
C CYS A 151 -9.03 13.06 7.13
N GLU A 152 -8.12 12.20 7.56
CA GLU A 152 -8.36 10.76 7.67
C GLU A 152 -9.39 10.49 8.76
N THR A 153 -9.26 11.16 9.91
CA THR A 153 -10.24 11.06 11.00
C THR A 153 -11.64 11.46 10.53
N GLN A 154 -11.78 12.54 9.76
CA GLN A 154 -13.08 12.97 9.23
C GLN A 154 -13.63 11.96 8.21
N MET A 155 -12.77 11.50 7.28
CA MET A 155 -13.13 10.54 6.24
C MET A 155 -13.61 9.21 6.85
N LYS A 156 -12.83 8.61 7.75
CA LYS A 156 -13.17 7.31 8.34
C LYS A 156 -14.36 7.41 9.30
N ASN A 157 -14.48 8.49 10.09
CA ASN A 157 -15.69 8.72 10.91
C ASN A 157 -16.98 8.84 10.07
N ALA A 158 -16.88 9.40 8.86
CA ALA A 158 -18.05 9.61 8.01
C ALA A 158 -18.49 8.36 7.24
N LEU A 159 -17.53 7.49 6.91
CA LEU A 159 -17.74 6.42 5.91
C LEU A 159 -17.66 5.01 6.49
N ARG A 160 -16.91 4.78 7.57
CA ARG A 160 -16.69 3.45 8.15
C ARG A 160 -18.01 2.73 8.40
N GLN A 161 -18.08 1.46 8.00
CA GLN A 161 -19.20 0.56 8.23
C GLN A 161 -18.77 -0.65 9.05
N GLY A 162 -19.73 -1.30 9.71
CA GLY A 162 -19.51 -2.57 10.41
C GLY A 162 -18.80 -2.48 11.76
N THR A 163 -18.32 -3.62 12.22
CA THR A 163 -17.64 -3.90 13.49
C THR A 163 -16.14 -4.15 13.28
N ALA A 164 -15.42 -4.69 14.27
CA ALA A 164 -13.97 -4.85 14.18
C ALA A 164 -13.53 -5.94 13.20
N ASP A 165 -14.44 -6.85 12.85
CA ASP A 165 -14.27 -7.95 11.90
C ASP A 165 -14.68 -7.59 10.46
N ASP A 166 -15.13 -6.36 10.23
CA ASP A 166 -15.44 -5.82 8.91
C ASP A 166 -14.27 -4.96 8.38
N LEU A 167 -13.75 -5.30 7.21
CA LEU A 167 -12.65 -4.57 6.57
C LEU A 167 -13.19 -3.37 5.78
N ASN A 168 -12.75 -2.18 6.16
CA ASN A 168 -13.02 -0.95 5.42
C ASN A 168 -11.77 -0.56 4.60
N ILE A 169 -11.92 -0.45 3.28
CA ILE A 169 -10.85 -0.04 2.37
C ILE A 169 -11.19 1.33 1.77
N TYR A 170 -10.28 2.29 1.86
CA TYR A 170 -10.44 3.64 1.32
C TYR A 170 -9.43 3.85 0.18
N SER A 171 -9.88 4.10 -1.05
CA SER A 171 -8.97 4.39 -2.16
C SER A 171 -8.89 5.88 -2.43
N ASN A 172 -7.70 6.48 -2.37
CA ASN A 172 -7.49 7.92 -2.62
C ASN A 172 -6.17 8.19 -3.37
N ASN A 173 -5.78 9.46 -3.51
CA ASN A 173 -4.51 9.92 -4.08
C ASN A 173 -3.64 10.64 -3.03
N MET A 174 -3.24 9.91 -1.99
CA MET A 174 -2.43 10.37 -0.84
C MET A 174 -1.12 11.12 -1.17
N GLY A 175 -0.51 10.90 -2.34
CA GLY A 175 0.74 11.56 -2.72
C GLY A 175 1.95 11.17 -1.84
N GLY A 176 3.03 11.94 -1.92
CA GLY A 176 4.21 11.77 -1.05
C GLY A 176 5.00 10.47 -1.25
N GLY A 177 4.75 9.74 -2.33
CA GLY A 177 5.34 8.41 -2.57
C GLY A 177 4.59 7.26 -1.87
N LEU A 178 3.57 7.52 -1.06
CA LEU A 178 2.86 6.46 -0.36
C LEU A 178 2.03 5.59 -1.32
N LEU A 179 2.00 4.28 -1.05
CA LEU A 179 1.14 3.31 -1.74
C LEU A 179 -0.08 2.94 -0.91
N GLY A 180 0.06 2.91 0.41
CA GLY A 180 -1.03 2.60 1.32
C GLY A 180 -0.61 2.71 2.77
N TRP A 181 -1.56 2.54 3.67
CA TRP A 181 -1.32 2.27 5.08
C TRP A 181 -2.51 1.55 5.70
N ALA A 182 -2.27 0.86 6.80
CA ALA A 182 -3.30 0.23 7.61
C ALA A 182 -3.29 0.72 9.06
N THR A 183 -4.37 0.40 9.79
CA THR A 183 -4.40 0.48 11.25
C THR A 183 -4.27 -0.92 11.84
N PHE A 184 -3.29 -1.12 12.72
CA PHE A 184 -3.09 -2.39 13.41
C PHE A 184 -4.31 -2.75 14.28
N PRO A 185 -4.63 -4.06 14.43
CA PRO A 185 -5.78 -4.52 15.21
C PRO A 185 -5.72 -4.11 16.68
N SER A 186 -4.52 -4.03 17.25
CA SER A 186 -4.30 -3.58 18.64
C SER A 186 -4.77 -2.14 18.90
N SER A 187 -4.87 -1.31 17.85
CA SER A 187 -5.34 0.07 17.98
C SER A 187 -6.86 0.17 18.08
N TYR A 188 -7.60 -0.87 17.68
CA TYR A 188 -9.06 -0.84 17.56
C TYR A 188 -9.75 -0.41 18.86
N GLY A 189 -9.33 -0.95 20.02
CA GLY A 189 -9.94 -0.62 21.30
C GLY A 189 -9.82 0.86 21.69
N SER A 190 -8.78 1.56 21.21
CA SER A 190 -8.55 2.97 21.50
C SER A 190 -9.08 3.92 20.42
N GLN A 191 -9.10 3.47 19.16
CA GLN A 191 -9.38 4.28 17.98
C GLN A 191 -10.21 3.48 16.96
N PRO A 192 -11.41 2.97 17.33
CA PRO A 192 -12.16 2.05 16.49
C PRO A 192 -12.56 2.67 15.14
N ASN A 193 -12.82 3.98 15.14
CA ASN A 193 -13.21 4.70 13.93
C ASN A 193 -12.05 4.95 12.96
N LEU A 194 -10.79 4.76 13.37
CA LEU A 194 -9.65 4.85 12.46
C LEU A 194 -9.30 3.51 11.82
N ASP A 195 -9.95 2.42 12.22
CA ASP A 195 -9.66 1.10 11.69
C ASP A 195 -9.92 1.00 10.18
N GLY A 196 -9.12 0.16 9.52
CA GLY A 196 -9.19 -0.09 8.07
C GLY A 196 -7.89 0.22 7.34
N VAL A 197 -7.98 0.12 6.02
CA VAL A 197 -6.86 0.21 5.07
C VAL A 197 -7.08 1.37 4.12
N VAL A 198 -6.07 2.18 3.86
CA VAL A 198 -6.10 3.21 2.82
C VAL A 198 -5.12 2.80 1.71
N LEU A 199 -5.59 2.83 0.46
CA LEU A 199 -4.82 2.46 -0.72
C LEU A 199 -4.73 3.63 -1.69
N LEU A 200 -3.59 3.74 -2.34
CA LEU A 200 -3.47 4.56 -3.52
C LEU A 200 -4.37 3.99 -4.62
N TYR A 201 -5.28 4.80 -5.14
CA TYR A 201 -6.25 4.34 -6.13
C TYR A 201 -5.59 3.75 -7.39
N SER A 202 -4.38 4.19 -7.73
CA SER A 202 -3.66 3.73 -8.92
C SER A 202 -2.82 2.47 -8.70
N SER A 203 -2.71 1.95 -7.46
CA SER A 203 -2.01 0.68 -7.15
C SER A 203 -2.89 -0.56 -7.19
N VAL A 204 -4.21 -0.39 -7.33
CA VAL A 204 -5.13 -1.51 -7.57
C VAL A 204 -4.87 -2.15 -8.95
N PRO A 205 -5.32 -3.40 -9.20
CA PRO A 205 -5.12 -4.08 -10.47
C PRO A 205 -5.56 -3.26 -11.69
N GLY A 206 -4.65 -3.12 -12.66
CA GLY A 206 -4.87 -2.33 -13.88
C GLY A 206 -4.76 -0.81 -13.68
N GLY A 207 -4.33 -0.37 -12.50
CA GLY A 207 -4.00 1.02 -12.23
C GLY A 207 -2.68 1.44 -12.89
N THR A 208 -2.30 2.71 -12.70
CA THR A 208 -1.13 3.31 -13.36
C THR A 208 0.12 3.36 -12.49
N ALA A 209 0.08 2.80 -11.27
CA ALA A 209 1.16 2.86 -10.29
C ALA A 209 2.25 1.79 -10.47
N ALA A 210 2.52 1.35 -11.70
CA ALA A 210 3.54 0.33 -11.97
C ALA A 210 4.89 0.72 -11.31
N PRO A 211 5.64 -0.25 -10.75
CA PRO A 211 5.39 -1.70 -10.75
C PRO A 211 4.39 -2.21 -9.68
N TYR A 212 3.76 -1.31 -8.91
CA TYR A 212 2.85 -1.63 -7.80
C TYR A 212 1.37 -1.52 -8.21
N ASN A 213 0.99 -2.11 -9.35
CA ASN A 213 -0.36 -1.97 -9.93
C ASN A 213 -1.04 -3.32 -10.23
N LEU A 214 -0.59 -4.39 -9.56
CA LEU A 214 -1.17 -5.73 -9.66
C LEU A 214 -1.96 -6.11 -8.41
N GLY A 215 -1.95 -5.26 -7.38
CA GLY A 215 -2.84 -5.32 -6.24
C GLY A 215 -2.18 -5.77 -4.94
N ASP A 216 -0.87 -6.02 -4.93
CA ASP A 216 -0.20 -6.53 -3.71
C ASP A 216 0.08 -5.46 -2.68
N THR A 217 0.01 -4.17 -3.04
CA THR A 217 -0.18 -3.11 -2.04
C THR A 217 -1.40 -3.40 -1.16
N GLY A 218 -2.54 -3.79 -1.77
CA GLY A 218 -3.74 -4.17 -1.03
C GLY A 218 -3.50 -5.38 -0.11
N THR A 219 -2.82 -6.40 -0.62
CA THR A 219 -2.43 -7.59 0.14
C THR A 219 -1.56 -7.24 1.35
N HIS A 220 -0.53 -6.42 1.15
CA HIS A 220 0.40 -5.96 2.18
C HIS A 220 -0.31 -5.19 3.30
N GLU A 221 -1.13 -4.20 2.95
CA GLU A 221 -1.83 -3.38 3.95
C GLU A 221 -2.89 -4.20 4.72
N VAL A 222 -3.57 -5.15 4.06
CA VAL A 222 -4.46 -6.06 4.78
C VAL A 222 -3.66 -6.96 5.73
N GLY A 223 -2.43 -7.34 5.39
CA GLY A 223 -1.52 -8.04 6.30
C GLY A 223 -1.29 -7.26 7.60
N HIS A 224 -1.03 -5.96 7.49
CA HIS A 224 -0.95 -5.08 8.67
C HIS A 224 -2.27 -4.96 9.43
N TRP A 225 -3.41 -4.83 8.74
CA TRP A 225 -4.73 -4.80 9.37
C TRP A 225 -5.04 -6.10 10.14
N MET A 226 -4.48 -7.23 9.69
CA MET A 226 -4.53 -8.53 10.37
C MET A 226 -3.44 -8.73 11.43
N GLY A 227 -2.51 -7.79 11.58
CA GLY A 227 -1.50 -7.78 12.65
C GLY A 227 -0.10 -8.25 12.26
N LEU A 228 0.18 -8.41 10.97
CA LEU A 228 1.52 -8.72 10.48
C LEU A 228 2.41 -7.49 10.47
N TYR A 229 3.67 -7.70 10.82
CA TYR A 229 4.71 -6.69 10.75
C TYR A 229 5.52 -6.87 9.45
N HIS A 230 6.25 -5.83 9.05
CA HIS A 230 7.22 -5.96 7.97
C HIS A 230 8.28 -7.02 8.32
N THR A 231 8.70 -7.83 7.35
CA THR A 231 9.68 -8.90 7.54
C THR A 231 11.06 -8.39 7.98
N PHE A 232 11.44 -7.20 7.53
CA PHE A 232 12.69 -6.51 7.90
C PHE A 232 12.68 -5.85 9.28
N GLN A 233 11.55 -5.89 10.02
CA GLN A 233 11.55 -5.37 11.38
C GLN A 233 12.59 -6.10 12.24
N GLY A 234 13.29 -5.34 13.09
CA GLY A 234 14.34 -5.85 13.97
C GLY A 234 15.65 -6.24 13.25
N GLY A 235 15.70 -6.13 11.92
CA GLY A 235 16.90 -6.41 11.13
C GLY A 235 17.49 -7.79 11.40
N CYS A 236 18.82 -7.89 11.25
CA CYS A 236 19.58 -9.09 11.65
C CYS A 236 19.66 -9.30 13.17
N SER A 237 18.94 -8.53 13.99
CA SER A 237 18.86 -8.76 15.45
C SER A 237 17.62 -9.55 15.85
N LYS A 238 16.86 -10.07 14.87
CA LYS A 238 15.68 -10.91 15.09
C LYS A 238 16.00 -12.09 16.02
N GLN A 239 15.44 -12.03 17.23
CA GLN A 239 15.43 -13.13 18.18
C GLN A 239 14.41 -14.21 17.76
N PRO A 240 14.73 -15.50 17.83
CA PRO A 240 13.89 -16.60 17.29
C PRO A 240 12.45 -16.68 17.82
N THR A 241 12.15 -16.09 18.97
CA THR A 241 10.83 -16.21 19.63
C THR A 241 10.18 -14.89 20.01
N THR A 242 10.92 -13.78 19.98
CA THR A 242 10.44 -12.47 20.48
C THR A 242 10.95 -11.28 19.67
N GLY A 243 11.73 -11.51 18.62
CA GLY A 243 12.36 -10.47 17.84
C GLY A 243 11.73 -10.25 16.48
N GLY A 244 12.19 -9.20 15.81
CA GLY A 244 11.81 -8.82 14.46
C GLY A 244 10.32 -8.60 14.19
N ASP A 245 9.78 -9.28 13.19
CA ASP A 245 8.37 -9.27 12.78
C ASP A 245 7.46 -10.16 13.66
N ARG A 246 8.02 -10.77 14.72
CA ARG A 246 7.30 -11.65 15.66
C ARG A 246 6.74 -12.92 15.01
N VAL A 247 7.33 -13.36 13.90
CA VAL A 247 7.01 -14.62 13.25
C VAL A 247 8.29 -15.45 13.13
N SER A 248 8.30 -16.68 13.65
CA SER A 248 9.54 -17.46 13.77
C SER A 248 10.03 -18.09 12.46
N ASP A 249 9.12 -18.33 11.52
CA ASP A 249 9.43 -19.02 10.25
C ASP A 249 9.70 -18.07 9.08
N THR A 250 9.61 -16.76 9.30
CA THR A 250 10.12 -15.75 8.37
C THR A 250 11.63 -15.55 8.63
N PRO A 251 12.52 -15.72 7.65
CA PRO A 251 13.94 -15.40 7.81
C PRO A 251 14.17 -13.94 8.23
N ALA A 252 15.30 -13.67 8.89
CA ALA A 252 15.70 -12.31 9.22
C ALA A 252 16.31 -11.64 7.99
N GLU A 253 15.95 -10.39 7.74
CA GLU A 253 16.59 -9.53 6.74
C GLU A 253 16.92 -8.18 7.37
N LYS A 254 17.93 -7.50 6.81
CA LYS A 254 18.48 -6.26 7.37
C LYS A 254 17.65 -5.03 7.02
N SER A 255 17.05 -5.01 5.85
CA SER A 255 16.32 -3.89 5.26
C SER A 255 15.33 -4.41 4.21
N PRO A 256 14.29 -3.65 3.85
CA PRO A 256 13.39 -4.02 2.75
C PRO A 256 14.16 -4.32 1.47
N ALA A 257 13.64 -5.26 0.70
CA ALA A 257 14.04 -5.49 -0.68
C ALA A 257 13.14 -4.67 -1.62
N TYR A 258 13.67 -4.27 -2.77
CA TYR A 258 12.91 -3.56 -3.82
C TYR A 258 13.16 -4.20 -5.17
N GLY A 259 12.24 -3.99 -6.12
CA GLY A 259 12.31 -4.64 -7.42
C GLY A 259 11.99 -6.14 -7.30
N CYS A 260 12.64 -6.93 -8.15
CA CYS A 260 12.52 -8.39 -8.19
C CYS A 260 13.88 -9.07 -7.96
N PRO A 261 14.48 -8.92 -6.77
CA PRO A 261 15.79 -9.47 -6.50
C PRO A 261 15.74 -11.01 -6.44
N THR A 262 16.90 -11.63 -6.60
CA THR A 262 17.08 -13.07 -6.41
C THR A 262 18.14 -13.34 -5.35
N GLY A 263 18.02 -14.44 -4.60
CA GLY A 263 19.12 -14.94 -3.76
C GLY A 263 19.62 -14.00 -2.63
N ARG A 264 18.91 -12.91 -2.34
CA ARG A 264 19.32 -11.90 -1.36
C ARG A 264 19.47 -12.52 0.03
N ASN A 265 20.58 -12.24 0.70
CA ASN A 265 20.87 -12.69 2.07
C ASN A 265 21.67 -11.61 2.79
N SER A 266 20.96 -10.62 3.33
CA SER A 266 21.55 -9.47 4.03
C SER A 266 21.94 -9.81 5.47
N CYS A 267 21.45 -10.94 6.01
CA CYS A 267 21.77 -11.47 7.33
C CYS A 267 22.59 -12.76 7.27
N ALA A 268 23.71 -12.76 6.53
CA ALA A 268 24.52 -13.95 6.21
C ALA A 268 24.99 -14.83 7.39
N ASN A 269 25.00 -14.30 8.62
CA ASN A 269 25.35 -15.06 9.83
C ASN A 269 24.14 -15.73 10.50
N ILE A 270 22.94 -15.61 9.92
CA ILE A 270 21.67 -16.18 10.36
C ILE A 270 21.17 -17.11 9.26
N ALA A 271 20.56 -18.23 9.63
CA ALA A 271 20.02 -19.17 8.66
C ALA A 271 18.81 -18.60 7.92
N GLY A 272 18.77 -18.81 6.60
CA GLY A 272 17.71 -18.34 5.70
C GLY A 272 18.20 -17.24 4.76
N ASN A 273 17.54 -17.12 3.60
CA ASN A 273 17.69 -15.98 2.71
C ASN A 273 16.60 -14.95 3.04
N ASP A 274 16.81 -13.70 2.65
CA ASP A 274 15.83 -12.62 2.83
C ASP A 274 14.49 -13.05 2.19
N PRO A 275 13.35 -12.82 2.87
CA PRO A 275 12.03 -13.28 2.42
C PRO A 275 11.46 -12.40 1.29
N ILE A 276 12.22 -12.20 0.22
CA ILE A 276 11.95 -11.26 -0.89
C ILE A 276 10.67 -11.52 -1.69
N THR A 277 10.04 -12.70 -1.53
CA THR A 277 8.74 -13.01 -2.15
C THR A 277 7.58 -12.92 -1.15
N ASN A 278 7.84 -12.51 0.09
CA ASN A 278 6.82 -12.36 1.11
C ASN A 278 6.02 -11.08 0.89
N PHE A 279 4.71 -11.15 1.06
CA PHE A 279 3.84 -9.97 0.90
C PHE A 279 4.15 -8.84 1.90
N MET A 280 4.87 -9.10 2.99
CA MET A 280 5.25 -8.11 4.00
C MET A 280 6.64 -7.50 3.79
N ASP A 281 7.30 -7.77 2.66
CA ASP A 281 8.47 -7.03 2.16
C ASP A 281 8.02 -5.90 1.21
N TYR A 282 8.95 -5.17 0.58
CA TYR A 282 8.68 -4.05 -0.36
C TYR A 282 9.09 -4.34 -1.81
N THR A 283 9.21 -5.61 -2.18
CA THR A 283 9.45 -5.99 -3.57
C THR A 283 8.29 -5.58 -4.47
N ASP A 284 8.53 -5.58 -5.78
CA ASP A 284 7.49 -5.25 -6.75
C ASP A 284 6.37 -6.30 -6.70
N ASP A 285 5.13 -5.89 -7.00
CA ASP A 285 3.96 -6.79 -6.93
C ASP A 285 4.19 -8.11 -7.69
N ALA A 286 4.85 -8.07 -8.85
CA ALA A 286 5.12 -9.26 -9.67
C ALA A 286 5.98 -10.34 -8.97
N CYS A 287 6.63 -10.01 -7.86
CA CYS A 287 7.59 -10.85 -7.16
C CYS A 287 7.16 -11.25 -5.75
N MET A 288 6.11 -10.65 -5.21
CA MET A 288 5.46 -11.12 -3.98
C MET A 288 4.46 -12.23 -4.29
N ASN A 289 4.43 -13.30 -3.48
CA ASN A 289 3.52 -14.42 -3.71
C ASN A 289 3.16 -15.26 -2.49
N THR A 290 3.68 -14.98 -1.29
CA THR A 290 3.47 -15.86 -0.15
C THR A 290 3.34 -15.14 1.19
N PHE A 291 2.48 -15.68 2.04
CA PHE A 291 2.62 -15.60 3.49
C PHE A 291 3.27 -16.89 4.00
N SER A 292 3.93 -16.85 5.17
CA SER A 292 4.39 -18.05 5.87
C SER A 292 3.27 -18.67 6.72
N ALA A 293 3.45 -19.92 7.16
CA ALA A 293 2.50 -20.55 8.07
C ALA A 293 2.47 -19.86 9.44
N GLY A 294 3.60 -19.34 9.90
CA GLY A 294 3.68 -18.54 11.12
C GLY A 294 2.97 -17.19 11.01
N GLN A 295 2.96 -16.57 9.82
CA GLN A 295 2.17 -15.36 9.57
C GLN A 295 0.67 -15.66 9.65
N ASP A 296 0.22 -16.80 9.12
CA ASP A 296 -1.17 -17.26 9.25
C ASP A 296 -1.60 -17.40 10.72
N VAL A 297 -0.85 -18.18 11.51
CA VAL A 297 -1.10 -18.36 12.95
C VAL A 297 -1.13 -17.02 13.71
N ARG A 298 -0.26 -16.08 13.32
CA ARG A 298 -0.26 -14.74 13.90
C ARG A 298 -1.53 -13.97 13.55
N MET A 299 -1.94 -13.97 12.28
CA MET A 299 -3.18 -13.32 11.85
C MET A 299 -4.40 -13.85 12.60
N ASP A 300 -4.52 -15.17 12.74
CA ASP A 300 -5.58 -15.83 13.51
C ASP A 300 -5.62 -15.35 14.97
N SER A 301 -4.46 -15.32 15.62
CA SER A 301 -4.33 -14.93 17.03
C SER A 301 -4.69 -13.46 17.26
N LEU A 302 -4.22 -12.58 16.37
CA LEU A 302 -4.47 -11.13 16.44
C LEU A 302 -5.92 -10.81 16.11
N PHE A 303 -6.49 -11.44 15.07
CA PHE A 303 -7.90 -11.30 14.72
C PHE A 303 -8.80 -11.79 15.87
N THR A 304 -8.51 -12.97 16.42
CA THR A 304 -9.26 -13.54 17.55
C THR A 304 -9.24 -12.62 18.77
N THR A 305 -8.10 -11.97 19.03
CA THR A 305 -7.91 -11.12 20.21
C THR A 305 -8.64 -9.78 20.08
N TYR A 306 -8.48 -9.11 18.93
CA TYR A 306 -8.85 -7.70 18.79
C TYR A 306 -10.06 -7.44 17.89
N ARG A 307 -10.45 -8.40 17.05
CA ARG A 307 -11.50 -8.21 16.04
C ARG A 307 -12.72 -9.09 16.27
N PHE A 308 -12.52 -10.36 16.58
CA PHE A 308 -13.61 -11.31 16.68
C PHE A 308 -14.60 -10.95 17.81
N GLY A 309 -15.84 -10.64 17.43
CA GLY A 309 -16.91 -10.27 18.36
C GLY A 309 -16.74 -8.92 19.05
N LYS A 310 -16.09 -7.96 18.39
CA LYS A 310 -15.78 -6.62 18.91
C LYS A 310 -16.45 -5.49 18.13
#